data_AF-A0A944NVD2-F1
#
_entry.id   AF-A0A944NVD2-F1
#
_cell.length_a   1.000
_cell.length_b   1.000
_cell.length_c   1.000
_cell.angle_alpha   90.00
_cell.angle_beta   90.00
_cell.angle_gamma   90.00
#
_symmetry.space_group_name_H-M   'P 1'
#
loop_
_entity.id
_entity.type
_entity.pdbx_description
1 polymer ?
#
loop_
_entity_poly.entity_id
_entity_poly.type
_entity_poly.pdbx_seq_one_letter_code
_entity_poly.pdbx_strand_id
1 'polypeptide(L)' 'MQKVKLDKIDRRLLHDLQAEGRITNVELSKRAGISAPPCLRRVRALED' A
#
# COMPACT_ATOMS: atom_id res chain seq x y z
N MET A 1 6.02 21.08 1.89
CA MET A 1 5.79 19.62 1.77
C MET A 1 6.64 19.08 0.64
N GLN A 2 7.58 18.17 0.91
CA GLN A 2 8.22 17.41 -0.18
C GLN A 2 7.17 16.56 -0.86
N LYS A 3 7.17 16.55 -2.20
CA LYS A 3 6.24 15.75 -2.99
C LYS A 3 6.75 14.29 -2.96
N VAL A 4 6.19 13.45 -2.11
CA VAL A 4 6.48 12.01 -2.12
C VAL A 4 6.09 11.46 -3.50
N LYS A 5 7.05 10.86 -4.21
CA LYS A 5 6.81 10.30 -5.54
C LYS A 5 6.15 8.93 -5.39
N LEU A 6 4.83 8.93 -5.29
CA LEU A 6 4.01 7.72 -5.23
C LEU A 6 3.97 7.04 -6.61
N ASP A 7 4.37 5.77 -6.65
CA ASP A 7 4.25 4.96 -7.85
C ASP A 7 2.83 4.39 -8.01
N LYS A 8 2.63 3.57 -9.05
CA LYS A 8 1.30 2.98 -9.35
C LYS A 8 0.84 2.01 -8.27
N ILE A 9 1.77 1.28 -7.65
CA ILE A 9 1.47 0.32 -6.59
C ILE A 9 1.08 1.08 -5.33
N ASP A 10 1.83 2.14 -4.97
CA ASP A 10 1.53 2.93 -3.78
C ASP A 10 0.12 3.56 -3.85
N ARG A 11 -0.26 4.07 -5.03
CA ARG A 11 -1.62 4.59 -5.26
C ARG A 11 -2.68 3.51 -5.09
N ARG A 12 -2.40 2.28 -5.54
CA ARG A 12 -3.33 1.16 -5.37
C ARG A 12 -3.45 0.75 -3.91
N LEU A 13 -2.34 0.68 -3.19
CA LEU A 13 -2.32 0.40 -1.75
C LEU A 13 -3.14 1.43 -0.98
N LEU A 14 -2.92 2.72 -1.24
CA LEU A 14 -3.68 3.81 -0.63
C LEU A 14 -5.18 3.70 -0.94
N HIS A 15 -5.54 3.47 -2.20
CA HIS A 15 -6.93 3.29 -2.60
C HIS A 15 -7.61 2.14 -1.82
N ASP A 16 -6.96 0.98 -1.76
CA ASP A 16 -7.53 -0.21 -1.13
C ASP A 16 -7.58 -0.07 0.41
N LEU A 17 -6.58 0.58 1.03
CA LEU A 17 -6.57 0.92 2.46
C LEU A 17 -7.63 1.97 2.82
N GLN A 18 -7.82 2.98 1.98
CA GLN A 18 -8.84 4.01 2.19
C GLN A 18 -10.25 3.44 2.04
N ALA A 19 -10.45 2.51 1.11
CA ALA A 19 -11.73 1.81 0.95
C ALA A 19 -11.98 0.81 2.10
N GLU A 20 -10.95 0.14 2.59
CA GLU A 20 -11.04 -0.91 3.62
C GLU A 20 -9.87 -0.87 4.60
N GLY A 21 -9.94 0.01 5.61
CA GLY A 21 -8.84 0.21 6.57
C GLY A 21 -8.50 -0.99 7.48
N ARG A 22 -9.29 -2.06 7.44
CA ARG A 22 -9.05 -3.31 8.18
C ARG A 22 -8.55 -4.46 7.30
N ILE A 23 -8.25 -4.19 6.02
CA ILE A 23 -7.71 -5.20 5.12
C ILE A 23 -6.38 -5.76 5.65
N THR A 24 -6.22 -7.07 5.57
CA THR A 24 -4.96 -7.70 6.00
C THR A 24 -3.85 -7.43 4.98
N ASN A 25 -2.59 -7.36 5.42
CA ASN A 25 -1.45 -7.17 4.52
C ASN A 25 -1.37 -8.27 3.45
N VAL A 26 -1.77 -9.51 3.77
CA VAL A 26 -1.81 -10.61 2.80
C VAL A 26 -2.82 -10.32 1.70
N GLU A 27 -4.05 -9.93 2.06
CA GLU A 27 -5.10 -9.63 1.08
C GLU A 27 -4.79 -8.36 0.28
N LEU A 28 -4.27 -7.32 0.94
CA LEU A 28 -3.81 -6.11 0.30
C LEU A 28 -2.72 -6.39 -0.74
N SER A 29 -1.76 -7.26 -0.41
CA SER A 29 -0.68 -7.63 -1.34
C SER A 29 -1.20 -8.34 -2.59
N LYS A 30 -2.22 -9.20 -2.43
CA LYS A 30 -2.88 -9.87 -3.57
C LYS A 30 -3.59 -8.86 -4.46
N ARG A 31 -4.37 -7.93 -3.88
CA ARG A 31 -5.07 -6.87 -4.64
C ARG A 31 -4.10 -5.94 -5.37
N ALA A 32 -2.93 -5.68 -4.78
CA ALA A 32 -1.88 -4.85 -5.37
C ALA A 32 -0.96 -5.62 -6.35
N GLY A 33 -1.09 -6.94 -6.48
CA GLY A 33 -0.29 -7.75 -7.40
C GLY A 33 1.18 -7.91 -6.99
N ILE A 34 1.47 -7.85 -5.68
CA ILE A 34 2.83 -8.00 -5.14
C ILE A 34 2.84 -9.01 -3.98
N SER A 35 4.02 -9.47 -3.56
CA SER A 35 4.13 -10.33 -2.38
C SER A 35 3.94 -9.56 -1.07
N ALA A 36 3.60 -10.26 0.01
CA ALA A 36 3.34 -9.65 1.31
C ALA A 36 4.53 -8.86 1.91
N PRO A 37 5.81 -9.31 1.79
CA PRO A 37 6.94 -8.54 2.34
C PRO A 37 7.17 -7.15 1.71
N PRO A 38 7.19 -6.96 0.37
CA PRO A 38 7.29 -5.63 -0.23
C PRO A 38 6.03 -4.79 -0.02
N CYS A 39 4.85 -5.41 0.11
CA CYS A 39 3.61 -4.70 0.46
C CYS A 39 3.75 -4.03 1.83
N LEU A 40 4.19 -4.77 2.84
CA LEU A 40 4.36 -4.25 4.20
C LEU A 40 5.35 -3.08 4.26
N ARG A 41 6.49 -3.18 3.55
CA ARG A 41 7.46 -2.07 3.50
C ARG A 41 6.87 -0.81 2.87
N ARG A 42 6.10 -0.95 1.80
CA ARG A 42 5.47 0.18 1.12
C ARG A 42 4.41 0.82 2.00
N VAL A 43 3.56 0.04 2.66
CA VAL A 43 2.55 0.57 3.61
C VAL A 43 3.22 1.39 4.71
N ARG A 44 4.30 0.88 5.32
CA ARG A 44 5.05 1.64 6.34
C ARG A 44 5.63 2.95 5.80
N ALA A 45 6.19 2.92 4.59
CA ALA A 45 6.72 4.13 3.95
C ALA A 45 5.64 5.16 3.55
N LEU A 46 4.36 4.78 3.57
CA LEU A 46 3.21 5.66 3.33
C LEU A 46 2.61 6.23 4.62
N GLU A 47 2.98 5.69 5.79
CA GLU A 47 2.52 6.13 7.11
C GLU A 47 3.35 7.30 7.68
N ASP A 48 4.60 7.44 7.23
CA ASP A 48 5.55 8.52 7.61
C ASP A 48 5.36 9.80 6.77
#